data_AF-A0A3L7UJA6-F1
#
_entry.id   AF-A0A3L7UJA6-F1
#
_cell.length_a   1.000
_cell.length_b   1.000
_cell.length_c   1.000
_cell.angle_alpha   90.00
_cell.angle_beta   90.00
_cell.angle_gamma   90.00
#
_symmetry.space_group_name_H-M   'P 1'
#
loop_
_entity.id
_entity.type
_entity.pdbx_description
1 polymer ?
#
loop_
_entity_poly.entity_id
_entity_poly.type
_entity_poly.pdbx_seq_one_letter_code
_entity_poly.pdbx_strand_id
1 'polypeptide(L)'
;MHCVHAKAPAKIPFNKSLRTMSIDRLVSSQGILKTADGDVLGCSYRWPSGQYCAIHTDRGIIGCGLYDCSVATRFGMALAIARGTPEHPLFEPADLLTACIVEVSVSAGQLGIFVGMTGAEALHQMLKE
;
A
#
# COMPACT_ATOMS: atom_id res chain seq x y z
N MET A 1 10.06 23.26 4.43
CA MET A 1 9.33 22.92 3.20
C MET A 1 7.85 22.78 3.55
N HIS A 2 6.99 23.60 2.94
CA HIS A 2 5.56 23.63 3.26
C HIS A 2 4.81 22.54 2.48
N CYS A 3 4.22 21.58 3.19
CA CYS A 3 3.34 20.57 2.60
C CYS A 3 1.91 21.12 2.44
N VAL A 4 1.48 21.22 1.18
CA VAL A 4 0.13 21.62 0.79
C VAL A 4 -0.87 20.49 1.10
N HIS A 5 -1.87 20.82 1.91
CA HIS A 5 -2.98 19.91 2.23
C HIS A 5 -3.85 19.70 0.98
N ALA A 6 -3.99 18.45 0.55
CA ALA A 6 -4.88 18.09 -0.55
C ALA A 6 -6.35 18.20 -0.10
N LYS A 7 -7.18 18.92 -0.86
CA LYS A 7 -8.64 18.95 -0.67
C LYS A 7 -9.25 17.58 -1.00
N ALA A 8 -10.24 17.17 -0.20
CA ALA A 8 -11.02 15.96 -0.44
C ALA A 8 -11.69 15.97 -1.84
N PRO A 9 -11.71 14.84 -2.57
CA PRO A 9 -12.32 14.77 -3.89
C PRO A 9 -13.85 14.87 -3.82
N ALA A 10 -14.44 15.49 -4.84
CA ALA A 10 -15.89 15.62 -5.01
C ALA A 10 -16.57 14.25 -5.17
N LYS A 11 -17.79 14.12 -4.64
CA LYS A 11 -18.61 12.90 -4.72
C LYS A 11 -18.96 12.58 -6.18
N ILE A 12 -18.46 11.46 -6.71
CA ILE A 12 -18.78 10.96 -8.04
C ILE A 12 -20.19 10.33 -8.01
N PRO A 13 -21.14 10.70 -8.89
CA PRO A 13 -22.48 10.14 -8.90
C PRO A 13 -22.48 8.66 -9.34
N PHE A 14 -23.16 7.81 -8.58
CA PHE A 14 -23.32 6.38 -8.84
C PHE A 14 -24.34 6.14 -9.95
N ASN A 15 -23.88 5.80 -11.16
CA ASN A 15 -24.74 5.47 -12.30
C ASN A 15 -25.17 3.98 -12.25
N LYS A 16 -26.48 3.73 -12.14
CA LYS A 16 -27.14 2.42 -12.00
C LYS A 16 -27.22 1.56 -13.28
N SER A 17 -26.59 1.97 -14.38
CA SER A 17 -26.54 1.16 -15.61
C SER A 17 -25.67 -0.08 -15.42
N LEU A 18 -26.32 -1.16 -14.97
CA LEU A 18 -25.87 -2.57 -14.93
C LEU A 18 -24.80 -2.89 -15.98
N ARG A 19 -23.53 -2.84 -15.56
CA ARG A 19 -22.46 -3.57 -16.24
C ARG A 19 -22.43 -4.93 -15.56
N THR A 20 -22.76 -5.98 -16.29
CA THR A 20 -22.51 -7.36 -15.89
C THR A 20 -21.10 -7.45 -15.29
N MET A 21 -20.98 -7.93 -14.05
CA MET A 21 -19.66 -8.23 -13.49
C MET A 21 -19.01 -9.28 -14.40
N SER A 22 -17.83 -8.97 -14.95
CA SER A 22 -17.06 -9.88 -15.80
C SER A 22 -15.67 -10.01 -15.19
N ILE A 23 -15.29 -11.26 -14.95
CA ILE A 23 -13.96 -11.66 -14.45
C ILE A 23 -12.84 -11.18 -15.39
N ASP A 24 -13.14 -11.02 -16.68
CA ASP A 24 -12.19 -10.62 -17.72
C ASP A 24 -11.67 -9.19 -17.54
N ARG A 25 -12.32 -8.39 -16.67
CA ARG A 25 -11.89 -7.03 -16.30
C ARG A 25 -11.10 -6.97 -15.00
N LEU A 26 -10.89 -8.10 -14.36
CA LEU A 26 -10.12 -8.21 -13.13
C LEU A 26 -8.71 -8.66 -13.50
N VAL A 27 -7.72 -7.93 -13.03
CA VAL A 27 -6.30 -8.27 -13.19
C VAL A 27 -5.72 -8.47 -11.81
N SER A 28 -5.06 -9.60 -11.58
CA SER A 28 -4.28 -9.85 -10.38
C SER A 28 -2.87 -10.33 -10.72
N SER A 29 -1.91 -9.99 -9.87
CA SER A 29 -0.57 -10.54 -9.92
C SER A 29 -0.11 -10.88 -8.50
N GLN A 30 0.65 -11.96 -8.38
CA GLN A 30 1.36 -12.33 -7.16
C GLN A 30 2.73 -12.91 -7.53
N GLY A 31 3.75 -12.62 -6.74
CA GLY A 31 5.07 -13.17 -7.01
C GLY A 31 6.13 -12.69 -6.05
N ILE A 32 7.30 -13.31 -6.15
CA ILE A 32 8.48 -12.89 -5.39
C ILE A 32 9.04 -11.62 -6.04
N LEU A 33 9.15 -10.56 -5.25
CA LEU A 33 9.87 -9.34 -5.59
C LEU A 33 11.27 -9.42 -4.98
N LYS A 34 12.29 -9.35 -5.84
CA LYS A 34 13.69 -9.27 -5.44
C LYS A 34 14.01 -7.84 -5.02
N THR A 35 14.54 -7.65 -3.81
CA THR A 35 14.99 -6.34 -3.32
C THR A 35 16.44 -6.40 -2.84
N ALA A 36 17.02 -5.25 -2.51
CA ALA A 36 18.38 -5.20 -1.96
C ALA A 36 18.48 -5.86 -0.58
N ASP A 37 17.40 -5.83 0.20
CA ASP A 37 17.36 -6.35 1.57
C ASP A 37 16.89 -7.81 1.66
N GLY A 38 16.35 -8.35 0.58
CA GLY A 38 15.85 -9.72 0.53
C GLY A 38 14.65 -9.92 -0.40
N ASP A 39 14.20 -11.16 -0.47
CA ASP A 39 13.01 -11.55 -1.22
C ASP A 39 11.74 -11.25 -0.42
N VAL A 40 10.72 -10.72 -1.07
CA VAL A 40 9.41 -10.45 -0.45
C VAL A 40 8.27 -10.90 -1.34
N LEU A 41 7.08 -11.10 -0.78
CA LEU A 41 5.89 -11.46 -1.54
C LEU A 41 5.11 -10.20 -1.93
N GLY A 42 5.10 -9.88 -3.23
CA GLY A 42 4.30 -8.81 -3.79
C GLY A 42 2.96 -9.30 -4.33
N CYS A 43 1.90 -8.50 -4.20
CA CYS A 43 0.64 -8.73 -4.90
C CYS A 43 -0.01 -7.42 -5.37
N SER A 44 -0.77 -7.51 -6.47
CA SER A 44 -1.61 -6.43 -6.97
C SER A 44 -2.95 -6.93 -7.48
N TYR A 45 -3.96 -6.06 -7.42
CA TYR A 45 -5.30 -6.29 -7.93
C TYR A 45 -5.82 -5.01 -8.57
N ARG A 46 -6.48 -5.13 -9.72
CA ARG A 46 -7.05 -4.02 -10.49
C ARG A 46 -8.43 -4.37 -11.03
N TRP A 47 -9.32 -3.39 -11.03
CA TRP A 47 -10.64 -3.41 -11.64
C TRP A 47 -10.97 -2.02 -12.21
N PRO A 48 -12.05 -1.84 -13.00
CA PRO A 48 -12.30 -0.58 -13.72
C PRO A 48 -12.40 0.69 -12.86
N SER A 49 -12.68 0.56 -11.55
CA SER A 49 -12.85 1.69 -10.64
C SER A 49 -11.84 1.72 -9.50
N GLY A 50 -10.81 0.88 -9.53
CA GLY A 50 -9.82 0.88 -8.45
C GLY A 50 -8.74 -0.18 -8.55
N GLN A 51 -7.85 -0.12 -7.58
CA GLN A 51 -6.69 -0.98 -7.48
C GLN A 51 -6.20 -1.04 -6.03
N TYR A 52 -5.46 -2.09 -5.72
CA TYR A 52 -4.57 -2.10 -4.57
C TYR A 52 -3.34 -2.97 -4.85
N CYS A 53 -2.24 -2.63 -4.19
CA CYS A 53 -1.05 -3.46 -4.14
C CYS A 53 -0.49 -3.48 -2.71
N ALA A 54 0.31 -4.50 -2.44
CA ALA A 54 1.02 -4.67 -1.17
C ALA A 54 2.31 -5.48 -1.35
N ILE A 55 3.24 -5.24 -0.44
CA ILE A 55 4.42 -6.09 -0.16
C ILE A 55 4.18 -6.75 1.19
N HIS A 56 4.42 -8.06 1.27
CA HIS A 56 4.31 -8.86 2.49
C HIS A 56 5.69 -9.39 2.88
N THR A 57 5.98 -9.31 4.17
CA THR A 57 7.06 -10.03 4.85
C THR A 57 6.46 -10.95 5.91
N ASP A 58 7.28 -11.72 6.59
CA ASP A 58 6.89 -12.50 7.77
C ASP A 58 6.60 -11.63 9.01
N ARG A 59 7.07 -10.37 9.02
CA ARG A 59 6.91 -9.42 10.13
C ARG A 59 5.83 -8.37 9.90
N GLY A 60 5.41 -8.14 8.66
CA GLY A 60 4.40 -7.11 8.38
C GLY A 60 4.06 -6.91 6.91
N ILE A 61 3.32 -5.82 6.66
CA ILE A 61 2.82 -5.43 5.35
C ILE A 61 3.19 -3.98 5.06
N ILE A 62 3.69 -3.72 3.85
CA ILE A 62 3.68 -2.38 3.27
C ILE A 62 2.54 -2.34 2.28
N GLY A 63 1.51 -1.55 2.58
CA GLY A 63 0.28 -1.49 1.81
C GLY A 63 0.07 -0.12 1.15
N CYS A 64 -0.69 -0.09 0.07
CA CYS A 64 -1.25 1.16 -0.43
C CYS A 64 -2.35 1.71 0.52
N GLY A 65 -2.95 2.86 0.18
CA GLY A 65 -3.90 3.56 1.04
C GLY A 65 -5.27 2.90 1.32
N LEU A 66 -5.48 1.64 0.92
CA LEU A 66 -6.72 0.89 1.17
C LEU A 66 -6.71 0.09 2.48
N TYR A 67 -5.55 -0.10 3.11
CA TYR A 67 -5.43 -0.74 4.41
C TYR A 67 -5.72 0.25 5.56
N ASP A 68 -5.97 -0.28 6.76
CA ASP A 68 -6.31 0.51 7.96
C ASP A 68 -5.35 0.18 9.11
N CYS A 69 -4.51 1.15 9.52
CA CYS A 69 -3.56 0.97 10.61
C CYS A 69 -4.23 0.81 11.98
N SER A 70 -5.46 1.29 12.18
CA SER A 70 -6.21 1.08 13.42
C SER A 70 -6.61 -0.39 13.57
N VAL A 71 -7.04 -1.02 12.46
CA VAL A 71 -7.34 -2.45 12.41
C VAL A 71 -6.05 -3.26 12.62
N ALA A 72 -4.97 -2.93 11.90
CA ALA A 72 -3.70 -3.63 12.06
C ALA A 72 -3.18 -3.55 13.51
N THR A 73 -3.25 -2.36 14.12
CA THR A 73 -2.87 -2.14 15.51
C THR A 73 -3.67 -3.01 16.48
N ARG A 74 -5.00 -3.10 16.30
CA ARG A 74 -5.88 -3.91 17.16
C ARG A 74 -5.49 -5.40 17.16
N PHE A 75 -4.96 -5.90 16.05
CA PHE A 75 -4.50 -7.30 15.92
C PHE A 75 -2.99 -7.47 16.10
N GLY A 76 -2.26 -6.42 16.50
CA GLY A 76 -0.82 -6.48 16.68
C GLY A 76 -0.02 -6.65 15.39
N MET A 77 -0.61 -6.40 14.22
CA MET A 77 0.04 -6.55 12.93
C MET A 77 0.87 -5.30 12.59
N ALA A 78 2.10 -5.48 12.12
CA ALA A 78 2.88 -4.38 11.56
C ALA A 78 2.37 -4.03 10.16
N LEU A 79 1.89 -2.79 10.01
CA LEU A 79 1.42 -2.23 8.74
C LEU A 79 2.01 -0.83 8.57
N ALA A 80 2.65 -0.60 7.43
CA ALA A 80 3.06 0.72 6.97
C ALA A 80 2.29 1.07 5.70
N ILE A 81 1.64 2.24 5.66
CA ILE A 81 0.83 2.68 4.53
C ILE A 81 1.66 3.64 3.68
N ALA A 82 1.98 3.22 2.47
CA ALA A 82 2.51 4.07 1.41
C ALA A 82 1.36 4.72 0.63
N ARG A 83 1.51 5.99 0.24
CA ARG A 83 0.49 6.73 -0.52
C ARG A 83 1.06 7.31 -1.81
N GLY A 84 0.44 6.93 -2.93
CA GLY A 84 0.66 7.55 -4.23
C GLY A 84 -0.16 8.83 -4.41
N THR A 85 0.01 9.45 -5.56
CA THR A 85 -0.75 10.64 -6.00
C THR A 85 -1.56 10.28 -7.25
N PRO A 86 -2.55 11.10 -7.67
CA PRO A 86 -3.21 10.91 -8.96
C PRO A 86 -2.23 10.89 -10.13
N GLU A 87 -1.13 11.64 -10.05
CA GLU A 87 -0.07 11.71 -11.06
C GLU A 87 0.89 10.50 -10.99
N HIS A 88 1.08 9.94 -9.80
CA HIS A 88 1.92 8.77 -9.53
C HIS A 88 1.16 7.75 -8.66
N PRO A 89 0.16 7.07 -9.22
CA PRO A 89 -0.63 6.06 -8.50
C PRO A 89 0.19 4.78 -8.26
N LEU A 90 -0.17 4.04 -7.21
CA LEU A 90 0.47 2.78 -6.84
C LEU A 90 -0.27 1.61 -7.49
N PHE A 91 0.29 1.01 -8.54
CA PHE A 91 -0.32 -0.09 -9.29
C PHE A 91 0.32 -1.43 -8.96
N GLU A 92 1.64 -1.47 -8.95
CA GLU A 92 2.43 -2.67 -8.74
C GLU A 92 3.10 -2.62 -7.36
N PRO A 93 3.48 -3.78 -6.76
CA PRO A 93 4.16 -3.79 -5.47
C PRO A 93 5.46 -2.97 -5.46
N ALA A 94 6.19 -2.93 -6.57
CA ALA A 94 7.42 -2.17 -6.71
C ALA A 94 7.22 -0.65 -6.55
N ASP A 95 6.03 -0.12 -6.90
CA ASP A 95 5.73 1.30 -6.73
C ASP A 95 5.79 1.72 -5.26
N LEU A 96 5.45 0.79 -4.34
CA LEU A 96 5.46 1.03 -2.90
C LEU A 96 6.87 1.34 -2.39
N LEU A 97 7.91 0.77 -2.99
CA LEU A 97 9.29 0.95 -2.55
C LEU A 97 9.75 2.41 -2.64
N THR A 98 9.24 3.16 -3.62
CA THR A 98 9.61 4.56 -3.84
C THR A 98 8.63 5.56 -3.19
N ALA A 99 7.43 5.10 -2.84
CA ALA A 99 6.41 5.91 -2.23
C ALA A 99 6.70 6.23 -0.76
N CYS A 100 6.22 7.37 -0.28
CA CYS A 100 6.36 7.76 1.12
C CYS A 100 5.33 7.06 2.00
N ILE A 101 5.78 6.59 3.17
CA ILE A 101 4.94 6.12 4.26
C ILE A 101 4.25 7.32 4.91
N VAL A 102 2.93 7.28 4.99
CA VAL A 102 2.09 8.35 5.54
C VAL A 102 1.36 7.95 6.82
N GLU A 103 1.33 6.65 7.13
CA GLU A 103 0.68 6.11 8.33
C GLU A 103 1.35 4.80 8.72
N VAL A 104 1.43 4.53 10.02
CA VAL A 104 2.08 3.35 10.60
C VAL A 104 1.25 2.80 11.75
N SER A 105 1.11 1.47 11.82
CA SER A 105 0.54 0.81 12.99
C SER A 105 1.50 0.85 14.18
N VAL A 106 0.98 0.61 15.39
CA VAL A 106 1.82 0.58 16.60
C VAL A 106 2.94 -0.46 16.48
N SER A 107 2.63 -1.67 16.01
CA SER A 107 3.63 -2.73 15.83
C SER A 107 4.67 -2.37 14.75
N ALA A 108 4.28 -1.68 13.67
CA ALA A 108 5.25 -1.18 12.69
C ALA A 108 6.19 -0.11 13.28
N GLY A 109 5.66 0.77 14.14
CA GLY A 109 6.46 1.74 14.88
C GLY A 109 7.50 1.08 15.80
N GLN A 110 7.17 -0.06 16.41
CA GLN A 110 8.10 -0.83 17.24
C GLN A 110 9.23 -1.47 16.43
N LEU A 111 9.02 -1.69 15.12
CA LEU A 111 10.07 -2.10 14.18
C LEU A 111 10.97 -0.93 13.75
N GLY A 112 10.72 0.29 14.22
CA GLY A 112 11.47 1.48 13.84
C GLY A 112 10.99 2.13 12.55
N ILE A 113 9.78 1.80 12.07
CA ILE A 113 9.17 2.43 10.89
C ILE A 113 8.43 3.70 11.33
N PHE A 114 8.64 4.80 10.61
CA PHE A 114 7.95 6.06 10.90
C PHE A 114 7.49 6.78 9.62
N VAL A 115 6.52 7.70 9.79
CA VAL A 115 5.98 8.53 8.71
C VAL A 115 7.09 9.38 8.09
N GLY A 116 7.13 9.41 6.75
CA GLY A 116 8.14 10.12 5.97
C GLY A 116 9.25 9.22 5.43
N MET A 117 9.38 7.97 5.90
CA MET A 117 10.22 6.96 5.25
C MET A 117 9.72 6.65 3.84
N THR A 118 10.62 6.27 2.95
CA THR A 118 10.28 5.54 1.71
C THR A 118 9.83 4.11 2.04
N GLY A 119 9.07 3.48 1.15
CA GLY A 119 8.72 2.08 1.31
C GLY A 119 9.92 1.15 1.34
N ALA A 120 11.01 1.47 0.64
CA ALA A 120 12.26 0.73 0.71
C ALA A 120 12.90 0.79 2.12
N GLU A 121 12.96 1.98 2.73
CA GLU A 121 13.44 2.12 4.12
C GLU A 121 12.54 1.38 5.11
N ALA A 122 11.22 1.46 4.93
CA ALA A 122 10.28 0.70 5.76
C ALA A 122 10.45 -0.81 5.59
N LEU A 123 10.69 -1.27 4.35
CA LEU A 123 10.91 -2.68 4.05
C LEU A 123 12.18 -3.18 4.72
N HIS A 124 13.26 -2.40 4.61
CA HIS A 124 14.50 -2.70 5.29
C HIS A 124 14.29 -2.90 6.80
N GLN A 125 13.51 -2.05 7.47
CA GLN A 125 13.17 -2.26 8.89
C GLN A 125 12.37 -3.56 9.13
N MET A 126 11.49 -3.95 8.21
CA MET A 126 10.75 -5.20 8.33
C MET A 126 11.62 -6.45 8.13
N LEU A 127 12.75 -6.34 7.43
CA LEU A 127 13.63 -7.48 7.13
C LEU A 127 14.88 -7.57 8.02
N LYS A 128 15.20 -6.54 8.81
CA LYS A 128 16.30 -6.58 9.78
C LYS A 128 16.07 -7.63 10.86
N GLU A 129 17.13 -8.32 11.27
CA GLU A 129 17.10 -9.21 12.44
C GLU A 129 16.96 -8.45 13.77
#